data_AF-A0A367RV20-F1
#
_entry.id   AF-A0A367RV20-F1
#
_cell.length_a   1.000
_cell.length_b   1.000
_cell.length_c   1.000
_cell.angle_alpha   90.00
_cell.angle_beta   90.00
_cell.angle_gamma   90.00
#
_symmetry.space_group_name_H-M   'P 1'
#
loop_
_entity.id
_entity.type
_entity.pdbx_description
1 polymer ?
#
loop_
_entity_poly.entity_id
_entity_poly.type
_entity_poly.pdbx_seq_one_letter_code
_entity_poly.pdbx_strand_id
1 'polypeptide(L)'
;MSEKSKILCCNLRAEYDLKSLRVRKFGPERKSFGKTTIRLEADVVEVFPNADAVNEALRFLIRVVQNDQVSALTKQHHSSSEGADKTS
;
A
#
# COMPACT_ATOMS: atom_id res chain seq x y z
N MET A 1 20.05 19.41 58.97
CA MET A 1 21.02 19.76 57.93
C MET A 1 20.62 19.03 56.66
N SER A 2 20.24 19.81 55.66
CA SER A 2 19.90 19.36 54.31
C SER A 2 21.09 18.63 53.68
N GLU A 3 20.84 17.58 52.91
CA GLU A 3 21.40 17.43 51.56
C GLU A 3 20.75 16.24 50.85
N LYS A 4 19.46 16.42 50.54
CA LYS A 4 18.78 15.69 49.47
C LYS A 4 19.30 16.20 48.12
N SER A 5 20.59 16.04 47.86
CA SER A 5 21.20 16.53 46.61
C SER A 5 22.39 15.69 46.18
N LYS A 6 22.24 14.36 46.24
CA LYS A 6 22.87 13.54 45.19
C LYS A 6 22.05 13.71 43.92
N ILE A 7 22.41 14.79 43.25
CA ILE A 7 22.11 15.18 41.90
C ILE A 7 21.87 13.94 41.03
N LEU A 8 20.59 13.67 40.81
CA LEU A 8 20.04 12.82 39.77
C LEU A 8 20.15 13.57 38.42
N CYS A 9 21.34 14.09 38.07
CA CYS A 9 21.52 14.94 36.86
C CYS A 9 21.14 14.19 35.59
N CYS A 10 21.23 12.87 35.59
CA CYS A 10 21.10 12.07 34.38
C CYS A 10 19.75 11.37 34.20
N ASN A 11 18.81 11.43 35.16
CA ASN A 11 17.45 10.95 34.87
C ASN A 11 16.61 12.11 34.36
N LEU A 12 16.32 12.04 33.05
CA LEU A 12 15.22 12.77 32.46
C LEU A 12 13.96 12.53 33.28
N ARG A 13 13.16 13.59 33.50
CA ARG A 13 11.84 13.41 34.11
C ARG A 13 10.96 12.56 33.18
N ALA A 14 9.96 11.88 33.74
CA ALA A 14 9.10 10.97 32.98
C ALA A 14 8.38 11.67 31.82
N GLU A 15 8.11 12.98 31.94
CA GLU A 15 7.52 13.81 30.89
C GLU A 15 8.43 13.99 29.66
N TYR A 16 9.74 13.76 29.80
CA TYR A 16 10.72 13.84 28.72
C TYR A 16 11.11 12.47 28.16
N ASP A 17 10.41 11.38 28.50
CA ASP A 17 10.60 10.07 27.88
C ASP A 17 9.85 9.98 26.54
N LEU A 18 10.55 10.34 25.46
CA LEU A 18 9.99 10.37 24.11
C LEU A 18 9.97 8.99 23.43
N LYS A 19 10.36 7.91 24.11
CA LYS A 19 10.48 6.56 23.51
C LYS A 19 9.15 5.98 23.03
N SER A 20 8.03 6.40 23.61
CA SER A 20 6.69 5.97 23.25
C SER A 20 6.04 6.81 22.13
N LEU A 21 6.69 7.91 21.72
CA LEU A 21 6.12 8.79 20.70
C LEU A 21 6.32 8.22 19.30
N ARG A 22 5.23 8.21 18.51
CA ARG A 22 5.29 7.88 17.08
C ARG A 22 6.06 8.97 16.33
N VAL A 23 7.26 8.68 15.88
CA VAL A 23 8.09 9.60 15.10
C VAL A 23 7.43 9.86 13.74
N ARG A 24 7.03 11.11 13.50
CA ARG A 24 6.56 11.60 12.19
C ARG A 24 7.66 12.41 11.54
N LYS A 25 8.02 12.10 10.29
CA LYS A 25 8.91 12.98 9.51
C LYS A 25 8.18 14.31 9.29
N PHE A 26 8.71 15.38 9.86
CA PHE A 26 8.19 16.74 9.72
C PHE A 26 9.11 17.53 8.78
N GLY A 27 8.54 18.15 7.75
CA GLY A 27 9.29 18.94 6.78
C GLY A 27 8.46 19.21 5.52
N PRO A 28 8.68 20.36 4.83
CA PRO A 28 7.86 20.77 3.68
C PRO A 28 7.76 19.73 2.56
N GLU A 29 8.81 18.92 2.37
CA GLU A 29 8.89 17.86 1.35
C GLU A 29 8.51 16.46 1.86
N ARG A 30 8.18 16.32 3.14
CA ARG A 30 7.97 15.00 3.79
C ARG A 30 6.53 14.84 4.26
N LYS A 31 5.59 15.19 3.38
CA LYS A 31 4.13 15.17 3.65
C LYS A 31 3.51 13.78 3.58
N SER A 32 4.16 12.79 2.96
CA SER A 32 3.65 11.41 2.84
C SER A 32 4.62 10.38 3.39
N PHE A 33 4.07 9.33 4.02
CA PHE A 33 4.82 8.12 4.35
C PHE A 33 4.85 7.22 3.10
N GLY A 34 6.02 7.09 2.47
CA GLY A 34 6.25 6.12 1.39
C GLY A 34 5.51 6.43 0.08
N LYS A 35 5.52 5.44 -0.84
CA LYS A 35 4.74 5.46 -2.10
C LYS A 35 3.26 5.74 -1.80
N THR A 36 2.60 6.42 -2.73
CA THR A 36 1.18 6.83 -2.76
C THR A 36 0.31 6.36 -1.59
N THR A 37 -0.09 7.29 -0.72
CA THR A 37 -1.04 7.00 0.37
C THR A 37 -2.46 6.89 -0.18
N ILE A 38 -3.09 5.74 0.01
CA ILE A 38 -4.49 5.49 -0.35
C ILE A 38 -5.32 5.56 0.95
N ARG A 39 -6.33 6.43 0.96
CA ARG A 39 -7.30 6.50 2.06
C ARG A 39 -8.46 5.56 1.74
N LEU A 40 -8.81 4.74 2.72
CA LEU A 40 -10.00 3.89 2.66
C LEU A 40 -11.15 4.62 3.35
N GLU A 41 -12.36 4.42 2.84
CA GLU A 41 -13.60 4.90 3.45
C GLU A 41 -14.01 4.02 4.64
N ALA A 42 -14.91 4.53 5.51
CA ALA A 42 -15.24 3.90 6.79
C ALA A 42 -15.85 2.49 6.63
N ASP A 43 -16.74 2.32 5.66
CA ASP A 43 -17.34 1.05 5.26
C ASP A 43 -16.28 0.03 4.81
N VAL A 44 -15.29 0.49 4.03
CA VAL A 44 -14.21 -0.38 3.53
C VAL A 44 -13.30 -0.81 4.67
N VAL A 45 -13.05 0.04 5.67
CA VAL A 45 -12.23 -0.29 6.83
C VAL A 45 -12.91 -1.33 7.74
N GLU A 46 -14.23 -1.27 7.87
CA GLU A 46 -15.00 -2.27 8.62
C GLU A 46 -14.88 -3.67 7.99
N VAL A 47 -14.88 -3.74 6.65
CA VAL A 47 -14.76 -5.01 5.91
C VAL A 47 -13.29 -5.45 5.76
N PHE A 48 -12.36 -4.52 5.57
CA PHE A 48 -10.95 -4.77 5.35
C PHE A 48 -10.09 -4.07 6.42
N PRO A 49 -9.88 -4.70 7.59
CA PRO A 49 -9.22 -4.06 8.72
C PRO A 49 -7.70 -3.88 8.54
N ASN A 50 -7.09 -4.51 7.52
CA ASN A 50 -5.66 -4.45 7.28
C ASN A 50 -5.33 -4.22 5.80
N ALA A 51 -4.19 -3.58 5.53
CA ALA A 51 -3.69 -3.32 4.18
C ALA A 51 -3.45 -4.60 3.38
N ASP A 52 -3.02 -5.69 4.03
CA ASP A 52 -2.81 -6.97 3.34
C ASP A 52 -4.11 -7.54 2.78
N ALA A 53 -5.22 -7.40 3.52
CA ALA A 53 -6.53 -7.88 3.07
C ALA A 53 -7.03 -7.12 1.83
N VAL A 54 -6.86 -5.79 1.81
CA VAL A 54 -7.20 -4.96 0.64
C VAL A 54 -6.34 -5.35 -0.56
N ASN A 55 -5.04 -5.52 -0.35
CA ASN A 55 -4.12 -5.87 -1.43
C ASN A 55 -4.45 -7.23 -2.04
N GLU A 56 -4.78 -8.24 -1.24
CA GLU A 56 -5.17 -9.55 -1.75
C GLU A 56 -6.52 -9.52 -2.48
N ALA A 57 -7.50 -8.77 -1.99
CA ALA A 57 -8.78 -8.60 -2.67
C ALA A 57 -8.61 -7.95 -4.05
N LEU A 58 -7.83 -6.87 -4.13
CA LEU A 58 -7.54 -6.18 -5.39
C LEU A 58 -6.73 -7.06 -6.35
N ARG A 59 -5.75 -7.84 -5.85
CA ARG A 59 -5.00 -8.82 -6.66
C ARG A 59 -5.91 -9.90 -7.22
N PHE A 60 -6.83 -10.42 -6.41
CA PHE A 60 -7.80 -11.41 -6.85
C PHE A 60 -8.66 -10.84 -7.98
N LEU A 61 -9.22 -9.64 -7.79
CA LEU A 61 -10.02 -8.98 -8.82
C LEU A 61 -9.23 -8.78 -10.12
N ILE A 62 -7.98 -8.33 -10.04
CA ILE A 62 -7.09 -8.19 -11.20
C ILE A 62 -6.92 -9.53 -11.92
N ARG A 63 -6.70 -10.63 -11.19
CA ARG A 63 -6.55 -11.97 -11.78
C ARG A 63 -7.82 -12.45 -12.48
N VAL A 64 -8.99 -12.26 -11.84
CA VAL A 64 -10.29 -12.63 -12.43
C VAL A 64 -10.50 -11.86 -13.73
N VAL A 65 -10.34 -10.54 -13.69
CA VAL A 65 -10.49 -9.70 -14.88
C VAL A 65 -9.50 -10.09 -15.96
N GLN A 66 -8.22 -10.33 -15.64
CA GLN A 66 -7.23 -10.76 -16.64
C GLN A 66 -7.59 -12.10 -17.29
N ASN A 67 -8.09 -13.06 -16.52
CA ASN A 67 -8.51 -14.37 -17.05
C ASN A 67 -9.75 -14.26 -17.96
N ASP A 68 -10.68 -13.37 -17.62
CA ASP A 68 -11.85 -13.09 -18.46
C ASP A 68 -11.47 -12.33 -19.75
N GLN A 69 -10.47 -11.44 -19.67
CA GLN A 69 -9.94 -10.73 -20.84
C GLN A 69 -9.12 -11.66 -21.76
N VAL A 70 -8.43 -12.68 -21.25
CA VAL A 70 -7.82 -13.74 -22.09
C VAL A 70 -8.91 -14.59 -22.78
N SER A 71 -10.06 -14.75 -22.15
CA SER A 71 -11.24 -15.40 -22.73
C SER A 71 -11.98 -14.52 -23.75
N ALA A 72 -11.88 -13.19 -23.63
CA ALA A 72 -12.40 -12.22 -24.59
C ALA A 72 -11.45 -11.95 -25.77
N LEU A 73 -10.13 -11.99 -25.55
CA LEU A 73 -9.09 -11.79 -26.57
C LEU A 73 -8.94 -13.01 -27.50
N THR A 74 -9.37 -14.20 -27.07
CA THR A 74 -9.37 -15.42 -27.91
C THR A 74 -10.60 -15.54 -28.83
N LYS A 75 -11.56 -14.59 -28.80
CA LYS A 75 -12.70 -14.52 -29.74
C LYS A 75 -12.50 -13.62 -30.96
N GLN A 76 -11.29 -13.14 -31.22
CA GLN A 76 -10.97 -12.35 -32.42
C GLN A 76 -9.62 -12.80 -33.02
N HIS A 77 -9.60 -13.94 -33.72
CA HIS A 77 -8.68 -14.20 -34.84
C HIS A 77 -9.18 -15.38 -35.71
N HIS A 78 -10.46 -15.32 -36.12
CA HIS A 78 -10.94 -16.05 -37.30
C HIS A 78 -11.56 -15.04 -38.26
N SER A 79 -10.74 -14.49 -39.15
CA SER A 79 -11.20 -14.02 -40.44
C SER A 79 -10.08 -14.19 -41.46
N SER A 80 -10.17 -15.31 -42.17
CA SER A 80 -9.92 -15.46 -43.60
C SER A 80 -9.12 -14.35 -44.29
N SER A 81 -7.94 -14.71 -44.80
CA SER A 81 -7.52 -14.41 -46.17
C SER A 81 -6.58 -15.55 -46.59
N GLU A 82 -7.12 -16.58 -47.23
CA GLU A 82 -7.14 -16.73 -48.69
C GLU A 82 -5.73 -16.78 -49.27
N GLY A 83 -5.37 -18.00 -49.72
CA GLY A 83 -4.11 -18.27 -50.38
C GLY A 83 -4.01 -17.52 -51.70
N ALA A 84 -2.89 -16.84 -51.89
CA ALA A 84 -2.48 -16.41 -53.21
C ALA A 84 -1.70 -17.55 -53.87
N ASP A 85 -2.24 -17.91 -55.01
CA ASP A 85 -1.87 -19.00 -55.88
C ASP A 85 -0.45 -18.88 -56.45
N LYS A 86 0.03 -20.03 -56.89
CA LYS A 86 1.28 -20.24 -57.62
C LYS A 86 1.14 -19.72 -59.06
N THR A 87 2.28 -19.54 -59.73
CA THR A 87 2.48 -19.37 -61.20
C THR A 87 2.30 -17.96 -61.77
N SER A 88 3.41 -17.30 -62.15
CA SER A 88 3.86 -17.26 -63.55
C SER A 88 5.29 -16.75 -63.67
#